data_AF-A0AAW1C6T2-F1
#
_entry.id   AF-A0AAW1C6T2-F1
#
_cell.length_a   1.000
_cell.length_b   1.000
_cell.length_c   1.000
_cell.angle_alpha   90.00
_cell.angle_beta   90.00
_cell.angle_gamma   90.00
#
_symmetry.space_group_name_H-M   'P 1'
#
loop_
_entity.id
_entity.type
_entity.pdbx_description
1 polymer ?
#
loop_
_entity_poly.entity_id
_entity_poly.type
_entity_poly.pdbx_seq_one_letter_code
_entity_poly.pdbx_strand_id
1 'polypeptide(L)'
;MEASRAVFKAQPVEKKEKGCLKEHHRSAIKVIRRMQYFVAKKKFQQARKPYDVRDVIEQYSQGHLNLMVRIKELQRRLDQSIGKPSLFISVSEKNKDRGNNTVGARLNRVEDKVVQIDQKLNLITDLLHRLLSSQQGNQNSTKASPRNDVDSSLPPSSALPTYEQLTVARALQDDGS
;
A
#
# COMPACT_ATOMS: atom_id res chain seq x y z
N MET A 1 -36.64 83.49 6.75
CA MET A 1 -35.40 82.72 6.51
C MET A 1 -34.91 82.24 7.86
N GLU A 2 -35.18 80.98 8.21
CA GLU A 2 -34.49 80.34 9.33
C GLU A 2 -34.47 78.83 9.10
N ALA A 3 -33.35 78.22 9.45
CA ALA A 3 -32.79 77.05 8.80
C ALA A 3 -33.51 75.73 9.13
N SER A 4 -33.80 74.95 8.08
CA SER A 4 -34.13 73.53 8.18
C SER A 4 -32.95 72.75 8.77
N ARG A 5 -33.05 72.36 10.03
CA ARG A 5 -32.06 71.53 10.72
C ARG A 5 -32.37 70.06 10.46
N ALA A 6 -31.64 69.45 9.53
CA ALA A 6 -31.76 68.02 9.22
C ALA A 6 -31.34 67.18 10.45
N VAL A 7 -32.27 66.38 10.96
CA VAL A 7 -32.00 65.39 12.02
C VAL A 7 -31.24 64.23 11.38
N PHE A 8 -29.92 64.22 11.58
CA PHE A 8 -29.04 63.12 11.16
C PHE A 8 -29.33 61.89 12.01
N LYS A 9 -30.09 60.95 11.45
CA LYS A 9 -30.40 59.65 12.06
C LYS A 9 -29.13 58.79 12.03
N ALA A 10 -28.43 58.71 13.17
CA ALA A 10 -27.30 57.81 13.34
C ALA A 10 -27.77 56.35 13.16
N GLN A 11 -27.30 55.70 12.10
CA GLN A 11 -27.46 54.26 11.92
C GLN A 11 -26.60 53.52 12.96
N PRO A 12 -27.06 52.38 13.52
CA PRO A 12 -26.29 51.65 14.51
C PRO A 12 -25.07 51.02 13.84
N VAL A 13 -23.89 51.30 14.38
CA VAL A 13 -22.63 50.67 13.97
C VAL A 13 -22.71 49.18 14.32
N GLU A 14 -22.78 48.32 13.31
CA GLU A 14 -22.65 46.88 13.48
C GLU A 14 -21.33 46.56 14.18
N LYS A 15 -21.42 46.13 15.44
CA LYS A 15 -20.29 45.54 16.14
C LYS A 15 -20.01 44.19 15.48
N LYS A 16 -18.94 44.15 14.67
CA LYS A 16 -18.31 42.91 14.18
C LYS A 16 -18.33 41.84 15.27
N GLU A 17 -19.15 40.82 15.08
CA GLU A 17 -19.19 39.60 15.89
C GLU A 17 -17.80 38.98 15.86
N LYS A 18 -17.00 39.21 16.91
CA LYS A 18 -15.83 38.40 17.18
C LYS A 18 -16.34 37.00 17.48
N GLY A 19 -16.27 36.10 16.49
CA GLY A 19 -16.70 34.71 16.50
C GLY A 19 -16.86 34.17 17.91
N CYS A 20 -18.10 34.21 18.40
CA CYS A 20 -18.39 33.93 19.80
C CYS A 20 -18.29 32.43 20.00
N LEU A 21 -17.11 31.93 20.39
CA LEU A 21 -17.03 30.63 21.06
C LEU A 21 -18.04 30.70 22.21
N LYS A 22 -19.12 29.90 22.11
CA LYS A 22 -20.19 29.77 23.10
C LYS A 22 -19.55 29.68 24.49
N GLU A 23 -20.15 30.31 25.49
CA GLU A 23 -19.58 30.43 26.83
C GLU A 23 -19.08 29.09 27.41
N HIS A 24 -19.80 28.01 27.11
CA HIS A 24 -19.41 26.63 27.45
C HIS A 24 -18.06 26.20 26.85
N HIS A 25 -17.76 26.53 25.59
CA HIS A 25 -16.47 26.23 24.97
C HIS A 25 -15.34 27.02 25.63
N ARG A 26 -15.58 28.28 26.00
CA ARG A 26 -14.58 29.09 26.73
C ARG A 26 -14.30 28.52 28.11
N SER A 27 -15.33 28.05 28.81
CA SER A 27 -15.19 27.37 30.10
C SER A 27 -14.41 26.05 29.95
N ALA A 28 -14.78 25.22 28.97
CA ALA A 28 -14.09 23.96 28.66
C ALA A 28 -12.60 24.19 28.32
N ILE A 29 -12.29 25.21 27.51
CA ILE A 29 -10.90 25.58 27.18
C ILE A 29 -10.12 25.98 28.44
N LYS A 30 -10.71 26.74 29.37
CA LYS A 30 -10.06 27.10 30.64
C LYS A 30 -9.74 25.85 31.48
N VAL A 31 -10.66 24.89 31.55
CA VAL A 31 -10.45 23.63 32.28
C VAL A 31 -9.32 22.82 31.65
N ILE A 32 -9.36 22.60 30.33
CA ILE A 32 -8.33 21.85 29.60
C ILE A 32 -6.96 22.50 29.79
N ARG A 33 -6.87 23.83 29.64
CA ARG A 33 -5.62 24.57 29.86
C ARG A 33 -5.11 24.44 31.30
N ARG A 34 -6.01 24.46 32.30
CA ARG A 34 -5.62 24.28 33.71
C ARG A 34 -5.11 22.86 33.98
N MET A 35 -5.71 21.84 33.38
CA MET A 35 -5.21 20.46 33.44
C MET A 35 -3.83 20.33 32.79
N GLN A 36 -3.66 20.88 31.57
CA GLN A 36 -2.37 20.90 30.87
C GLN A 36 -1.30 21.64 31.68
N TYR A 37 -1.64 22.76 32.32
CA TYR A 37 -0.73 23.50 33.20
C TYR A 37 -0.25 22.65 34.37
N PHE A 38 -1.12 21.89 35.03
CA PHE A 38 -0.71 21.01 36.13
C PHE A 38 0.18 19.86 35.67
N VAL A 39 -0.08 19.29 34.50
CA VAL A 39 0.81 18.29 33.88
C VAL A 39 2.18 18.91 33.58
N ALA A 40 2.21 20.11 32.98
CA ALA A 40 3.46 20.83 32.69
C ALA A 40 4.23 21.19 33.97
N LYS A 41 3.53 21.67 35.01
CA LYS A 41 4.12 21.98 36.32
C LYS A 41 4.73 20.74 36.97
N LYS A 42 4.04 19.60 36.95
CA LYS A 42 4.55 18.33 37.49
C LYS A 42 5.77 17.84 36.72
N LYS A 43 5.72 17.87 35.37
CA LYS A 43 6.85 17.52 34.50
C LYS A 43 8.06 18.42 34.74
N PHE A 44 7.84 19.73 34.88
CA PHE A 44 8.91 20.70 35.17
C PHE A 44 9.54 20.45 36.55
N GLN A 45 8.73 20.17 37.57
CA GLN A 45 9.23 19.82 38.90
C GLN A 45 9.99 18.50 38.91
N GLN A 46 9.55 17.50 38.14
CA GLN A 46 10.28 16.24 37.96
C GLN A 46 11.61 16.45 37.24
N ALA A 47 11.65 17.25 36.17
CA ALA A 47 12.87 17.54 35.42
C ALA A 47 13.94 18.29 36.23
N ARG A 48 13.56 18.95 37.33
CA ARG A 48 14.52 19.60 38.26
C ARG A 48 15.14 18.64 39.26
N LYS A 49 14.57 17.44 39.46
CA LYS A 49 15.14 16.41 40.33
C LYS A 49 16.14 15.59 39.53
N PRO A 50 17.27 15.16 40.12
CA PRO A 50 18.15 14.21 39.46
C PRO A 50 17.38 12.92 39.16
N TYR A 51 17.71 12.27 38.04
CA TYR A 51 17.06 11.04 37.60
C TYR A 51 17.19 9.94 38.68
N ASP A 52 16.06 9.38 39.09
CA ASP A 52 15.96 8.23 39.99
C ASP A 52 15.89 6.94 39.16
N VAL A 53 16.27 5.78 39.72
CA VAL A 53 16.09 4.47 39.06
C VAL A 53 14.64 4.24 38.62
N ARG A 54 13.70 4.90 39.30
CA ARG A 54 12.30 4.96 38.92
C ARG A 54 12.06 5.58 37.54
N ASP A 55 12.80 6.62 37.16
CA ASP A 55 12.65 7.29 35.87
C ASP A 55 13.12 6.40 34.72
N VAL A 56 14.18 5.61 34.96
CA VAL A 56 14.68 4.61 33.99
C VAL A 56 13.66 3.51 33.77
N ILE A 57 13.04 3.01 34.85
CA ILE A 57 11.99 1.99 34.79
C ILE A 57 10.75 2.54 34.09
N GLU A 58 10.33 3.76 34.43
CA GLU A 58 9.15 4.40 33.84
C GLU A 58 9.35 4.64 32.34
N GLN A 59 10.52 5.15 31.94
CA GLN A 59 10.88 5.33 30.53
C GLN A 59 10.89 4.02 29.76
N TYR A 60 11.51 2.97 30.32
CA TYR A 60 11.54 1.65 29.69
C TYR A 60 10.12 1.09 29.53
N SER A 61 9.29 1.18 30.57
CA SER A 61 7.91 0.67 30.54
C SER A 61 7.04 1.37 29.48
N GLN A 62 7.20 2.68 29.34
CA GLN A 62 6.49 3.48 28.33
C GLN A 62 7.00 3.16 26.92
N GLY A 63 8.31 2.98 26.75
CA GLY A 63 8.92 2.57 25.49
C GLY A 63 8.47 1.19 25.04
N HIS A 64 8.44 0.23 25.98
CA HIS A 64 7.96 -1.13 25.75
C HIS A 64 6.49 -1.14 25.32
N LEU A 65 5.62 -0.39 26.01
CA LEU A 65 4.22 -0.27 25.62
C LEU A 65 4.05 0.35 24.23
N ASN A 66 4.79 1.42 23.91
CA ASN A 66 4.74 2.08 22.60
C ASN A 66 5.16 1.12 21.47
N LEU A 67 6.24 0.36 21.68
CA LEU A 67 6.68 -0.66 20.74
C LEU A 67 5.61 -1.73 20.54
N MET A 68 5.01 -2.22 21.62
CA MET A 68 3.99 -3.25 21.57
C MET A 68 2.72 -2.80 20.81
N VAL A 69 2.26 -1.56 21.02
CA VAL A 69 1.13 -0.98 20.27
C VAL A 69 1.46 -0.88 18.78
N ARG A 70 2.69 -0.47 18.43
CA ARG A 70 3.15 -0.41 17.05
C ARG A 70 3.20 -1.80 16.40
N ILE A 71 3.70 -2.81 17.12
CA ILE A 71 3.69 -4.22 16.66
C ILE A 71 2.26 -4.68 16.40
N LYS A 72 1.33 -4.43 17.33
CA LYS A 72 -0.09 -4.80 17.15
C LYS A 72 -0.75 -4.11 15.97
N GLU A 73 -0.46 -2.84 15.72
CA GLU A 73 -0.99 -2.11 14.57
C GLU A 73 -0.42 -2.65 13.25
N LEU A 74 0.87 -2.97 13.21
CA LEU A 74 1.49 -3.61 12.05
C LEU A 74 0.89 -4.99 11.78
N GLN A 75 0.73 -5.82 12.82
CA GLN A 75 0.04 -7.12 12.74
C GLN A 75 -1.38 -6.95 12.20
N ARG A 76 -2.16 -6.00 12.74
CA ARG A 76 -3.52 -5.70 12.28
C ARG A 76 -3.55 -5.31 10.80
N ARG A 77 -2.60 -4.49 10.33
CA ARG A 77 -2.52 -4.10 8.91
C ARG A 77 -2.16 -5.27 8.02
N LEU A 78 -1.22 -6.11 8.44
CA LEU A 78 -0.79 -7.30 7.72
C LEU A 78 -1.93 -8.32 7.60
N ASP A 79 -2.62 -8.60 8.71
CA ASP A 79 -3.79 -9.48 8.75
C ASP A 79 -4.90 -9.03 7.79
N GLN A 80 -5.00 -7.72 7.54
CA GLN A 80 -5.98 -7.13 6.63
C GLN A 80 -5.54 -7.13 5.17
N SER A 81 -4.26 -6.88 4.88
CA SER A 81 -3.76 -6.76 3.51
C SER A 81 -3.41 -8.11 2.88
N ILE A 82 -2.73 -8.97 3.63
CA ILE A 82 -2.27 -10.28 3.17
C ILE A 82 -3.33 -11.36 3.47
N GLY A 83 -4.18 -11.12 4.47
CA GLY A 83 -4.96 -12.17 5.13
C GLY A 83 -4.13 -12.77 6.27
N LYS A 84 -4.78 -13.36 7.27
CA LYS A 84 -4.07 -14.02 8.38
C LYS A 84 -3.02 -14.98 7.80
N PRO A 85 -1.79 -15.07 8.34
CA PRO A 85 -0.88 -16.18 8.00
C PRO A 85 -1.51 -17.54 8.33
N SER A 86 -2.51 -17.54 9.21
CA SER A 86 -3.43 -18.66 9.49
C SER A 86 -4.33 -19.07 8.30
N LEU A 87 -4.30 -18.41 7.15
CA LEU A 87 -4.80 -19.02 5.91
C LEU A 87 -3.98 -20.26 5.49
N PHE A 88 -2.82 -20.51 6.13
CA PHE A 88 -2.11 -21.79 6.10
C PHE A 88 -2.40 -22.72 7.30
N ILE A 89 -2.95 -22.22 8.41
CA ILE A 89 -3.29 -23.01 9.60
C ILE A 89 -4.67 -22.58 10.08
N SER A 90 -5.68 -23.32 9.66
CA SER A 90 -7.10 -23.17 9.94
C SER A 90 -7.44 -22.87 11.42
N VAL A 91 -7.64 -21.61 11.82
CA VAL A 91 -8.50 -21.28 12.98
C VAL A 91 -9.21 -19.93 12.80
N SER A 92 -10.51 -19.98 13.04
CA SER A 92 -11.46 -18.90 13.29
C SER A 92 -12.13 -18.31 12.04
N GLU A 93 -13.25 -18.96 11.74
CA GLU A 93 -14.55 -18.38 11.43
C GLU A 93 -14.79 -17.04 12.15
N LYS A 94 -15.66 -16.20 11.60
CA LYS A 94 -16.01 -14.80 11.97
C LYS A 94 -15.21 -13.72 11.25
N ASN A 95 -15.26 -13.70 9.92
CA ASN A 95 -15.07 -12.49 9.09
C ASN A 95 -15.74 -12.70 7.71
N LYS A 96 -17.05 -13.01 7.71
CA LYS A 96 -17.80 -13.39 6.51
C LYS A 96 -18.16 -12.22 5.57
N ASP A 97 -17.79 -10.98 5.90
CA ASP A 97 -18.10 -9.78 5.09
C ASP A 97 -16.89 -8.97 4.58
N ARG A 98 -15.66 -9.51 4.63
CA ARG A 98 -14.46 -8.81 4.11
C ARG A 98 -13.74 -9.55 2.98
N GLY A 99 -14.44 -10.49 2.35
CA GLY A 99 -13.88 -11.37 1.32
C GLY A 99 -14.03 -10.80 -0.09
N ASN A 100 -13.06 -10.01 -0.56
CA ASN A 100 -12.76 -9.88 -2.01
C ASN A 100 -11.53 -9.03 -2.36
N ASN A 101 -10.93 -8.25 -1.46
CA ASN A 101 -9.82 -7.33 -1.81
C ASN A 101 -8.48 -7.58 -1.09
N THR A 102 -8.25 -8.77 -0.52
CA THR A 102 -6.92 -9.14 -0.01
C THR A 102 -5.96 -9.44 -1.16
N VAL A 103 -4.65 -9.32 -0.91
CA VAL A 103 -3.61 -9.70 -1.89
C VAL A 103 -3.76 -11.17 -2.29
N GLY A 104 -4.05 -12.07 -1.35
CA GLY A 104 -4.29 -13.49 -1.64
C GLY A 104 -5.50 -13.74 -2.55
N ALA A 105 -6.64 -13.08 -2.30
CA ALA A 105 -7.83 -13.22 -3.16
C ALA A 105 -7.59 -12.68 -4.58
N ARG A 106 -6.77 -11.62 -4.71
CA ARG A 106 -6.36 -11.09 -6.03
C ARG A 106 -5.41 -12.04 -6.74
N LEU A 107 -4.46 -12.65 -6.02
CA LEU A 107 -3.52 -13.61 -6.57
C LEU A 107 -4.24 -14.86 -7.08
N ASN A 108 -5.16 -15.43 -6.30
CA ASN A 108 -5.94 -16.60 -6.71
C ASN A 108 -6.72 -16.35 -8.00
N ARG A 109 -7.33 -15.16 -8.16
CA ARG A 109 -8.01 -14.78 -9.41
C ARG A 109 -7.05 -14.71 -10.60
N VAL A 110 -5.82 -14.23 -10.36
CA VAL A 110 -4.79 -14.18 -11.40
C VAL A 110 -4.36 -15.60 -11.77
N GLU A 111 -4.15 -16.48 -10.79
CA GLU A 111 -3.85 -17.90 -11.01
C GLU A 111 -4.95 -18.59 -11.84
N ASP A 112 -6.22 -18.41 -11.47
CA ASP A 112 -7.36 -18.95 -12.22
C ASP A 112 -7.36 -18.48 -13.69
N LYS A 113 -6.98 -17.22 -13.92
CA LYS A 113 -6.89 -16.64 -15.28
C LYS A 113 -5.71 -17.21 -16.06
N VAL A 114 -4.56 -17.42 -15.41
CA VAL A 114 -3.39 -18.06 -16.03
C VAL A 114 -3.71 -19.48 -16.44
N VAL A 115 -4.40 -20.25 -15.59
CA VAL A 115 -4.84 -21.62 -15.90
C VAL A 115 -5.81 -21.64 -17.09
N GLN A 116 -6.74 -20.69 -17.17
CA GLN A 116 -7.64 -20.58 -18.32
C GLN A 116 -6.91 -20.23 -19.62
N ILE A 117 -5.88 -19.39 -19.54
CA ILE A 117 -5.05 -19.05 -20.71
C ILE A 117 -4.30 -20.30 -21.17
N ASP A 118 -3.70 -21.06 -20.26
CA ASP A 118 -2.97 -22.28 -20.56
C ASP A 118 -3.87 -23.31 -21.28
N GLN A 119 -5.08 -23.55 -20.77
CA GLN A 119 -6.07 -24.42 -21.41
C GLN A 119 -6.44 -23.95 -22.82
N LYS A 120 -6.63 -22.64 -23.02
CA LYS A 120 -6.92 -22.08 -24.35
C LYS A 120 -5.74 -22.23 -25.31
N LEU A 121 -4.51 -22.05 -24.83
CA LEU A 121 -3.31 -22.25 -25.63
C LEU A 121 -3.17 -23.71 -26.06
N ASN A 122 -3.43 -24.67 -25.16
CA ASN A 122 -3.45 -26.09 -25.48
C ASN A 122 -4.50 -26.42 -26.56
N LEU A 123 -5.72 -25.87 -26.43
CA LEU A 123 -6.77 -26.04 -27.45
C LEU A 123 -6.36 -25.47 -28.82
N ILE A 124 -5.69 -24.31 -28.84
CA ILE A 124 -5.19 -23.71 -30.08
C ILE A 124 -4.11 -24.60 -30.70
N THR A 125 -3.17 -25.09 -29.91
CA THR A 125 -2.13 -26.02 -30.36
C THR A 125 -2.72 -27.29 -30.96
N ASP A 126 -3.71 -27.90 -30.31
CA ASP A 126 -4.40 -29.09 -30.82
C ASP A 126 -5.14 -28.82 -32.14
N LEU A 127 -5.80 -27.67 -32.24
CA LEU A 127 -6.46 -27.25 -33.48
C LEU A 127 -5.45 -27.06 -34.62
N LEU A 128 -4.32 -26.39 -34.34
CA LEU A 128 -3.26 -26.17 -35.31
C LEU A 128 -2.62 -27.49 -35.77
N HIS A 129 -2.37 -28.43 -34.85
CA HIS A 129 -1.89 -29.77 -35.20
C HIS A 129 -2.88 -30.54 -36.07
N ARG A 130 -4.19 -30.43 -35.80
CA ARG A 130 -5.23 -31.02 -36.67
C ARG A 130 -5.22 -30.41 -38.07
N LEU A 131 -5.07 -29.10 -38.18
CA LEU A 131 -5.00 -28.41 -39.48
C LEU A 131 -3.73 -28.78 -40.25
N LEU A 132 -2.58 -28.84 -39.58
CA LEU A 132 -1.31 -29.28 -40.17
C LEU A 132 -1.39 -30.75 -40.64
N SER A 133 -1.93 -31.64 -39.80
CA SER A 133 -2.13 -33.05 -40.15
C SER A 133 -3.10 -33.22 -41.31
N SER A 134 -4.17 -32.42 -41.36
CA SER A 134 -5.12 -32.40 -42.47
C SER A 134 -4.50 -31.85 -43.77
N GLN A 135 -3.60 -30.88 -43.69
CA GLN A 135 -2.89 -30.34 -44.85
C GLN A 135 -1.89 -31.34 -45.41
N GLN A 136 -1.23 -32.12 -44.54
CA GLN A 136 -0.31 -33.19 -44.94
C GLN A 136 -1.05 -34.40 -45.53
N GLY A 137 -2.29 -34.67 -45.09
CA GLY A 137 -3.18 -35.67 -45.70
C GLY A 137 -3.71 -35.31 -47.10
N ASN A 138 -3.61 -34.04 -47.52
CA ASN A 138 -4.05 -33.57 -48.83
C ASN A 138 -2.90 -33.44 -49.86
N GLN A 139 -1.69 -33.91 -49.52
CA GLN A 139 -0.49 -33.87 -50.36
C GLN A 139 0.08 -35.28 -50.63
N ASN A 140 -0.77 -36.31 -50.74
CA ASN A 140 -0.34 -37.69 -51.05
C ASN A 140 -0.72 -38.19 -52.45
N SER A 141 -1.07 -37.28 -53.38
CA SER A 141 -1.31 -37.66 -54.77
C SER A 141 -0.63 -36.72 -55.78
N THR A 142 0.69 -36.59 -55.72
CA THR A 142 1.55 -36.45 -56.91
C THR A 142 3.01 -36.72 -56.53
N LYS A 143 3.53 -37.84 -57.05
CA LYS A 143 4.96 -38.20 -57.03
C LYS A 143 5.70 -37.36 -58.08
N ALA A 144 6.78 -36.68 -57.71
CA ALA A 144 8.10 -36.70 -58.39
C ALA A 144 9.10 -35.69 -57.77
N SER A 145 10.32 -36.18 -57.54
CA SER A 145 11.57 -35.46 -57.13
C SER A 145 12.10 -34.53 -58.27
N PRO A 146 13.19 -33.71 -58.14
CA PRO A 146 14.28 -33.72 -57.14
C PRO A 146 14.86 -32.36 -56.64
N ARG A 147 15.67 -32.47 -55.56
CA ARG A 147 16.88 -31.71 -55.14
C ARG A 147 17.01 -30.20 -55.42
N ASN A 148 17.33 -29.43 -54.36
CA ASN A 148 18.46 -28.47 -54.34
C ASN A 148 18.82 -28.06 -52.90
N ASP A 149 20.11 -28.10 -52.62
CA ASP A 149 20.82 -27.69 -51.41
C ASP A 149 20.71 -26.18 -51.14
N VAL A 150 20.47 -25.75 -49.88
CA VAL A 150 21.20 -24.62 -49.28
C VAL A 150 21.19 -24.73 -47.74
N ASP A 151 22.39 -24.63 -47.19
CA ASP A 151 22.78 -24.47 -45.79
C ASP A 151 22.07 -23.30 -45.07
N SER A 152 21.54 -23.54 -43.86
CA SER A 152 21.49 -22.55 -42.78
C SER A 152 21.28 -23.27 -41.44
N SER A 153 22.37 -23.48 -40.72
CA SER A 153 22.39 -23.87 -39.32
C SER A 153 21.59 -22.88 -38.44
N LEU A 154 20.53 -23.38 -37.78
CA LEU A 154 19.81 -22.70 -36.71
C LEU A 154 20.17 -23.39 -35.37
N PRO A 155 20.59 -22.65 -34.32
CA PRO A 155 20.86 -23.26 -33.02
C PRO A 155 19.54 -23.57 -32.29
N PRO A 156 19.50 -24.57 -31.39
CA PRO A 156 18.30 -24.94 -30.67
C PRO A 156 18.00 -23.92 -29.56
N SER A 157 16.81 -23.32 -29.63
CA SER A 157 16.23 -22.47 -28.59
C SER A 157 15.95 -23.31 -27.34
N SER A 158 16.89 -23.33 -26.39
CA SER A 158 16.67 -23.76 -25.00
C SER A 158 17.72 -23.19 -24.05
N ALA A 159 17.72 -21.86 -23.89
CA ALA A 159 18.40 -21.24 -22.77
C ALA A 159 17.58 -20.04 -22.30
N LEU A 160 16.93 -20.19 -21.14
CA LEU A 160 16.33 -19.07 -20.41
C LEU A 160 17.42 -18.04 -20.09
N PRO A 161 17.13 -16.73 -20.07
CA PRO A 161 18.10 -15.74 -19.61
C PRO A 161 18.47 -15.99 -18.14
N THR A 162 19.76 -16.20 -17.87
CA THR A 162 20.31 -16.32 -16.51
C THR A 162 20.32 -14.94 -15.82
N TYR A 163 20.04 -14.95 -14.51
CA TYR A 163 19.83 -13.84 -13.55
C TYR A 163 20.82 -12.65 -13.58
N GLU A 164 21.96 -12.78 -14.27
CA GLU A 164 23.05 -11.79 -14.30
C GLU A 164 22.73 -10.51 -15.12
N GLN A 165 21.66 -10.50 -15.94
CA GLN A 165 21.34 -9.36 -16.81
C GLN A 165 20.63 -8.17 -16.13
N LEU A 166 20.39 -8.24 -14.81
CA LEU A 166 19.77 -7.15 -14.03
C LEU A 166 20.76 -6.33 -13.19
N THR A 167 22.06 -6.62 -13.25
CA THR A 167 23.05 -5.80 -12.55
C THR A 167 23.37 -4.55 -13.36
N VAL A 168 22.86 -3.41 -12.87
CA VAL A 168 23.26 -2.07 -13.30
C VAL A 168 24.78 -1.94 -13.21
N ALA A 169 25.45 -1.66 -14.33
CA ALA A 169 26.87 -1.36 -14.35
C ALA A 169 27.14 -0.08 -13.54
N ARG A 170 27.53 -0.25 -12.27
CA ARG A 170 28.26 0.76 -11.49
C ARG A 170 29.75 0.40 -11.58
N ALA A 171 30.45 0.99 -12.54
CA ALA A 171 31.89 1.22 -12.45
C ALA A 171 32.05 2.70 -12.09
N LEU A 172 32.18 3.02 -10.80
CA LEU A 172 33.45 3.29 -10.12
C LEU A 172 34.23 4.43 -10.79
N GLN A 173 34.00 5.63 -10.26
CA GLN A 173 34.93 6.75 -10.35
C GLN A 173 36.22 6.33 -9.65
N ASP A 174 37.29 6.23 -10.43
CA ASP A 174 38.67 6.24 -9.93
C ASP A 174 39.09 7.71 -9.90
N ASP A 175 39.32 8.24 -8.70
CA ASP A 175 39.77 9.61 -8.45
C ASP A 175 41.04 9.47 -7.61
N GLY A 176 42.18 9.95 -8.12
CA GLY A 176 43.45 9.88 -7.40
C GLY A 176 44.69 10.06 -8.27
N SER A 177 44.87 11.25 -8.85
CA SER A 177 46.20 11.80 -9.16
C SER A 177 46.37 13.15 -8.48
#